data_AF-A0A2G9S598-F1
#
_entry.id   AF-A0A2G9S598-F1
#
_cell.length_a   1.000
_cell.length_b   1.000
_cell.length_c   1.000
_cell.angle_alpha   90.00
_cell.angle_beta   90.00
_cell.angle_gamma   90.00
#
_symmetry.space_group_name_H-M   'P 1'
#
loop_
_entity.id
_entity.type
_entity.pdbx_description
1 polymer ?
#
loop_
_entity_poly.entity_id
_entity_poly.type
_entity_poly.pdbx_seq_one_letter_code
_entity_poly.pdbx_strand_id
1 'polypeptide(L)'
;TVEQILPFRRRNQKHLDSIWNRQHVDRVEIVMKETVDAKGRISFYEEYGVIRDVIQNHLTEILTSVAMEVPNNLTSSDDVLRAKLELLDSLHPLEGSSVITGQYQNYVQQVREELEKPPNFYTKTHTFASVLIYIDNMRWEGVPFLLVSGKDLDERTSYVRVVFKDNAFCLQKGSARDTVKDPCKPRQVVFHIGHGELGFPAVLVSQNLFKPSLVPSQWQEAPEVPNDLSLFGQPLSDYYVYSPIQEREAYSILISNIYQGKKASFITTKNLLASWKFWTPILEELERTSPRVYPGGSENSNLLDFVIEHGGLRFLTDEHLQIMGMEQKTNTFASTQSKFLGNTMVSNWAEQLIEKLAQDIQRAAEEAVKSSGSFHLALSGGSSPIALFQRLSRHHHGFPWKHTHLWMVDERCVPFTDIESNFGSLERHLLQHVRVPYVNVHPMPVHRNQRVCAEEDLGTQVYAQDISALVSNSSFDLVLLGLGNDGHTASIFPGSQNGITGEELVVFSRSPIKPHDRMSLSLPLINKARKVAVLVLGKGKHDIATLISRAESNPNKWPIFGIKPASGQLVWYIDYETLFR
;
A
#
# COMPACT_ATOMS: atom_id res chain seq x y z
N THR A 1 -12.74 -30.40 -7.14
CA THR A 1 -13.88 -29.65 -6.61
C THR A 1 -14.52 -28.67 -7.60
N VAL A 2 -13.76 -27.81 -8.30
CA VAL A 2 -14.33 -26.77 -9.21
C VAL A 2 -15.32 -27.32 -10.25
N GLU A 3 -14.97 -28.38 -10.97
CA GLU A 3 -15.88 -29.02 -11.96
C GLU A 3 -17.20 -29.56 -11.36
N GLN A 4 -17.27 -29.70 -10.04
CA GLN A 4 -18.46 -30.21 -9.36
C GLN A 4 -19.45 -29.12 -8.94
N ILE A 5 -19.11 -27.83 -9.00
CA ILE A 5 -20.00 -26.75 -8.57
C ILE A 5 -21.34 -26.83 -9.32
N LEU A 6 -21.30 -26.92 -10.65
CA LEU A 6 -22.50 -26.96 -11.46
C LEU A 6 -23.27 -28.30 -11.36
N PRO A 7 -22.62 -29.48 -11.44
CA PRO A 7 -23.27 -30.77 -11.14
C PRO A 7 -23.91 -30.83 -9.75
N PHE A 8 -23.25 -30.27 -8.73
CA PHE A 8 -23.76 -30.18 -7.37
C PHE A 8 -25.04 -29.35 -7.32
N ARG A 9 -25.04 -28.16 -7.95
CA ARG A 9 -26.22 -27.28 -8.03
C ARG A 9 -27.40 -28.01 -8.68
N ARG A 10 -27.17 -28.71 -9.80
CA ARG A 10 -28.20 -29.48 -10.50
C ARG A 10 -28.73 -30.66 -9.69
N ARG A 11 -27.85 -31.42 -9.01
CA ARG A 11 -28.28 -32.59 -8.23
C ARG A 11 -29.05 -32.21 -6.98
N ASN A 12 -28.67 -31.09 -6.36
CA ASN A 12 -29.29 -30.59 -5.13
C ASN A 12 -30.36 -29.54 -5.43
N GLN A 13 -30.82 -29.44 -6.68
CA GLN A 13 -31.77 -28.44 -7.15
C GLN A 13 -33.03 -28.34 -6.28
N LYS A 14 -33.59 -29.48 -5.85
CA LYS A 14 -34.78 -29.53 -4.97
C LYS A 14 -34.61 -28.76 -3.66
N HIS A 15 -33.38 -28.62 -3.16
CA HIS A 15 -33.06 -27.85 -1.97
C HIS A 15 -32.61 -26.43 -2.35
N LEU A 16 -31.78 -26.31 -3.38
CA LEU A 16 -31.09 -25.07 -3.74
C LEU A 16 -31.97 -24.05 -4.45
N ASP A 17 -32.95 -24.44 -5.28
CA ASP A 17 -33.73 -23.48 -6.09
C ASP A 17 -34.41 -22.40 -5.24
N SER A 18 -34.90 -22.79 -4.06
CA SER A 18 -35.58 -21.88 -3.14
C SER A 18 -34.64 -20.91 -2.42
N ILE A 19 -33.37 -21.27 -2.24
CA ILE A 19 -32.41 -20.54 -1.39
C ILE A 19 -31.21 -19.96 -2.14
N TRP A 20 -30.95 -20.33 -3.40
CA TRP A 20 -29.79 -19.86 -4.17
C TRP A 20 -30.10 -18.55 -4.90
N ASN A 21 -30.49 -17.54 -4.14
CA ASN A 21 -30.95 -16.23 -4.64
C ASN A 21 -30.77 -15.15 -3.57
N ARG A 22 -30.93 -13.89 -3.96
CA ARG A 22 -30.77 -12.68 -3.13
C ARG A 22 -31.62 -12.62 -1.87
N GLN A 23 -32.73 -13.36 -1.79
CA GLN A 23 -33.57 -13.37 -0.59
C GLN A 23 -32.93 -14.18 0.54
N HIS A 24 -32.02 -15.09 0.20
CA HIS A 24 -31.47 -16.08 1.13
C HIS A 24 -29.94 -16.07 1.18
N VAL A 25 -29.25 -15.71 0.10
CA VAL A 25 -27.80 -15.55 0.08
C VAL A 25 -27.44 -14.16 0.58
N ASP A 26 -26.54 -14.12 1.56
CA ASP A 26 -25.96 -12.89 2.10
C ASP A 26 -24.84 -12.39 1.19
N ARG A 27 -23.87 -13.25 0.89
CA ARG A 27 -22.73 -12.97 0.01
C ARG A 27 -22.09 -14.24 -0.55
N VAL A 28 -21.26 -14.05 -1.57
CA VAL A 28 -20.44 -15.11 -2.15
C VAL A 28 -18.97 -14.72 -2.10
N GLU A 29 -18.12 -15.61 -1.60
CA GLU A 29 -16.68 -15.43 -1.49
C GLU A 29 -15.98 -16.45 -2.41
N ILE A 30 -15.10 -15.99 -3.29
CA ILE A 30 -14.29 -16.81 -4.20
C ILE A 30 -12.83 -16.43 -3.95
N VAL A 31 -12.10 -17.29 -3.26
CA VAL A 31 -10.80 -16.94 -2.69
C VAL A 31 -9.73 -17.92 -3.16
N MET A 32 -8.57 -17.39 -3.55
CA MET A 32 -7.36 -18.15 -3.87
C MET A 32 -6.13 -17.41 -3.34
N LYS A 33 -5.65 -17.82 -2.16
CA LYS A 33 -4.47 -17.26 -1.48
C LYS A 33 -3.25 -18.17 -1.69
N GLU A 34 -2.09 -17.56 -1.87
CA GLU A 34 -0.82 -18.27 -2.00
C GLU A 34 0.21 -17.74 -0.99
N THR A 35 0.94 -18.64 -0.34
CA THR A 35 2.09 -18.30 0.52
C THR A 35 3.37 -18.07 -0.27
N VAL A 36 3.43 -18.53 -1.51
CA VAL A 36 4.58 -18.33 -2.39
C VAL A 36 4.55 -16.93 -2.99
N ASP A 37 5.74 -16.32 -3.08
CA ASP A 37 5.96 -15.04 -3.74
C ASP A 37 6.04 -15.22 -5.28
N ALA A 38 6.35 -14.14 -6.00
CA ALA A 38 6.51 -14.17 -7.46
C ALA A 38 7.94 -14.48 -7.93
N LYS A 39 8.87 -14.78 -7.01
CA LYS A 39 10.29 -15.00 -7.32
C LYS A 39 10.48 -16.13 -8.33
N GLY A 40 11.38 -15.94 -9.29
CA GLY A 40 11.64 -16.85 -10.40
C GLY A 40 10.62 -16.77 -11.53
N ARG A 41 9.55 -15.97 -11.39
CA ARG A 41 8.55 -15.70 -12.43
C ARG A 41 8.30 -14.20 -12.60
N ILE A 42 9.22 -13.35 -12.14
CA ILE A 42 9.01 -11.90 -12.11
C ILE A 42 8.82 -11.31 -13.50
N SER A 43 9.55 -11.79 -14.51
CA SER A 43 9.41 -11.32 -15.90
C SER A 43 7.98 -11.46 -16.42
N PHE A 44 7.32 -12.57 -16.10
CA PHE A 44 5.91 -12.79 -16.42
C PHE A 44 5.03 -11.93 -15.51
N TYR A 45 5.21 -12.02 -14.18
CA TYR A 45 4.29 -11.39 -13.25
C TYR A 45 4.23 -9.87 -13.39
N GLU A 46 5.35 -9.24 -13.74
CA GLU A 46 5.45 -7.79 -13.96
C GLU A 46 4.61 -7.29 -15.14
N GLU A 47 4.37 -8.15 -16.14
CA GLU A 47 3.52 -7.80 -17.29
C GLU A 47 2.03 -7.98 -16.96
N TYR A 48 1.68 -8.99 -16.16
CA TYR A 48 0.29 -9.42 -16.00
C TYR A 48 -0.35 -8.95 -14.69
N GLY A 49 0.36 -9.09 -13.55
CA GLY A 49 -0.16 -8.88 -12.20
C GLY A 49 -1.24 -9.90 -11.78
N VAL A 50 -1.65 -9.84 -10.52
CA VAL A 50 -2.57 -10.83 -9.91
C VAL A 50 -3.93 -10.94 -10.60
N ILE A 51 -4.45 -9.82 -11.11
CA ILE A 51 -5.79 -9.79 -11.72
C ILE A 51 -5.77 -10.60 -13.02
N ARG A 52 -4.77 -10.42 -13.88
CA ARG A 52 -4.66 -11.17 -15.15
C ARG A 52 -4.18 -12.60 -14.92
N ASP A 53 -3.33 -12.84 -13.92
CA ASP A 53 -2.82 -14.18 -13.60
C ASP A 53 -3.89 -15.11 -13.05
N VAL A 54 -4.78 -14.63 -12.16
CA VAL A 54 -5.72 -15.49 -11.42
C VAL A 54 -7.19 -15.04 -11.45
N ILE A 55 -7.47 -13.75 -11.31
CA ILE A 55 -8.86 -13.28 -11.09
C ILE A 55 -9.66 -13.30 -12.38
N GLN A 56 -9.10 -12.74 -13.46
CA GLN A 56 -9.71 -12.62 -14.78
C GLN A 56 -10.05 -13.98 -15.41
N ASN A 57 -9.26 -15.01 -15.10
CA ASN A 57 -9.39 -16.36 -15.63
C ASN A 57 -10.04 -17.31 -14.61
N HIS A 58 -9.30 -17.80 -13.62
CA HIS A 58 -9.70 -18.86 -12.70
C HIS A 58 -10.90 -18.47 -11.84
N LEU A 59 -10.85 -17.31 -11.18
CA LEU A 59 -11.93 -16.91 -10.27
C LEU A 59 -13.18 -16.48 -11.05
N THR A 60 -13.02 -15.88 -12.23
CA THR A 60 -14.14 -15.55 -13.11
C THR A 60 -14.85 -16.81 -13.61
N GLU A 61 -14.14 -17.88 -13.97
CA GLU A 61 -14.79 -19.14 -14.36
C GLU A 61 -15.54 -19.80 -13.20
N ILE A 62 -14.99 -19.71 -11.99
CA ILE A 62 -15.68 -20.16 -10.78
C ILE A 62 -16.95 -19.32 -10.53
N LEU A 63 -16.85 -17.99 -10.64
CA LEU A 63 -17.98 -17.06 -10.54
C LEU A 63 -19.09 -17.49 -11.49
N THR A 64 -18.76 -17.77 -12.76
CA THR A 64 -19.78 -18.21 -13.72
C THR A 64 -20.47 -19.50 -13.29
N SER A 65 -19.71 -20.48 -12.79
CA SER A 65 -20.25 -21.77 -12.35
C SER A 65 -21.19 -21.64 -11.14
N VAL A 66 -20.91 -20.69 -10.24
CA VAL A 66 -21.69 -20.41 -9.03
C VAL A 66 -22.96 -19.61 -9.34
N ALA A 67 -22.85 -18.59 -10.20
CA ALA A 67 -23.87 -17.57 -10.35
C ALA A 67 -24.81 -17.77 -11.55
N MET A 68 -24.36 -18.42 -12.63
CA MET A 68 -25.20 -18.57 -13.83
C MET A 68 -26.47 -19.40 -13.55
N GLU A 69 -27.51 -19.23 -14.37
CA GLU A 69 -28.65 -20.15 -14.38
C GLU A 69 -28.19 -21.57 -14.69
N VAL A 70 -28.74 -22.57 -13.98
CA VAL A 70 -28.34 -23.96 -14.18
C VAL A 70 -28.94 -24.46 -15.51
N PRO A 71 -28.13 -24.78 -16.53
CA PRO A 71 -28.66 -25.25 -17.81
C PRO A 71 -29.43 -26.57 -17.66
N ASN A 72 -30.51 -26.73 -18.42
CA ASN A 72 -31.28 -27.99 -18.44
C ASN A 72 -30.41 -29.20 -18.83
N ASN A 73 -29.47 -28.98 -19.75
CA ASN A 73 -28.52 -29.97 -20.21
C ASN A 73 -27.08 -29.51 -19.94
N LEU A 74 -26.47 -30.07 -18.89
CA LEU A 74 -25.08 -29.75 -18.51
C LEU A 74 -24.02 -30.29 -19.48
N THR A 75 -24.37 -31.24 -20.35
CA THR A 75 -23.43 -31.78 -21.35
C THR A 75 -23.45 -30.97 -22.65
N SER A 76 -24.44 -30.08 -22.82
CA SER A 76 -24.57 -29.21 -23.98
C SER A 76 -23.62 -28.02 -23.83
N SER A 77 -22.57 -27.99 -24.65
CA SER A 77 -21.62 -26.88 -24.66
C SER A 77 -22.27 -25.53 -24.99
N ASP A 78 -23.29 -25.52 -25.84
CA ASP A 78 -23.97 -24.30 -26.26
C ASP A 78 -24.88 -23.76 -25.15
N ASP A 79 -25.56 -24.64 -24.40
CA ASP A 79 -26.43 -24.21 -23.31
C ASP A 79 -25.61 -23.68 -22.12
N VAL A 80 -24.49 -24.34 -21.79
CA VAL A 80 -23.55 -23.86 -20.79
C VAL A 80 -22.95 -22.52 -21.21
N LEU A 81 -22.51 -22.40 -22.48
CA LEU A 81 -21.96 -21.14 -22.98
C LEU A 81 -23.00 -20.01 -22.94
N ARG A 82 -24.25 -20.27 -23.33
CA ARG A 82 -25.33 -19.27 -23.29
C ARG A 82 -25.53 -18.73 -21.88
N ALA A 83 -25.65 -19.62 -20.89
CA ALA A 83 -25.82 -19.23 -19.49
C ALA A 83 -24.62 -18.42 -18.96
N LYS A 84 -23.38 -18.76 -19.35
CA LYS A 84 -22.19 -17.97 -19.00
C LYS A 84 -22.24 -16.57 -19.61
N LEU A 85 -22.57 -16.46 -20.89
CA LEU A 85 -22.61 -15.17 -21.60
C LEU A 85 -23.72 -14.26 -21.05
N GLU A 86 -24.90 -14.80 -20.77
CA GLU A 86 -26.00 -14.06 -20.13
C GLU A 86 -25.60 -13.53 -18.76
N LEU A 87 -24.88 -14.34 -17.97
CA LEU A 87 -24.36 -13.88 -16.68
C LEU A 87 -23.31 -12.76 -16.85
N LEU A 88 -22.32 -12.96 -17.73
CA LEU A 88 -21.25 -11.98 -17.95
C LEU A 88 -21.79 -10.63 -18.44
N ASP A 89 -22.83 -10.63 -19.26
CA ASP A 89 -23.50 -9.41 -19.74
C ASP A 89 -24.29 -8.71 -18.63
N SER A 90 -24.70 -9.44 -17.59
CA SER A 90 -25.40 -8.90 -16.40
C SER A 90 -24.46 -8.41 -15.28
N LEU A 91 -23.13 -8.47 -15.44
CA LEU A 91 -22.22 -7.96 -14.41
C LEU A 91 -22.23 -6.42 -14.38
N HIS A 92 -22.36 -5.84 -13.19
CA HIS A 92 -22.17 -4.39 -13.02
C HIS A 92 -20.75 -3.99 -13.41
N PRO A 93 -20.55 -2.91 -14.20
CA PRO A 93 -19.22 -2.41 -14.50
C PRO A 93 -18.39 -2.18 -13.24
N LEU A 94 -17.12 -2.57 -13.29
CA LEU A 94 -16.18 -2.31 -12.19
C LEU A 94 -15.72 -0.86 -12.23
N GLU A 95 -15.75 -0.21 -11.06
CA GLU A 95 -15.18 1.12 -10.82
C GLU A 95 -14.02 1.01 -9.82
N GLY A 96 -13.20 2.05 -9.65
CA GLY A 96 -12.12 2.06 -8.66
C GLY A 96 -12.55 1.72 -7.23
N SER A 97 -13.79 2.04 -6.84
CA SER A 97 -14.36 1.66 -5.53
C SER A 97 -14.65 0.15 -5.41
N SER A 98 -14.75 -0.57 -6.53
CA SER A 98 -15.02 -2.01 -6.57
C SER A 98 -13.77 -2.84 -6.29
N VAL A 99 -12.57 -2.24 -6.28
CA VAL A 99 -11.31 -2.97 -6.17
C VAL A 99 -10.39 -2.34 -5.15
N ILE A 100 -9.78 -3.19 -4.33
CA ILE A 100 -8.61 -2.83 -3.53
C ILE A 100 -7.44 -3.71 -3.93
N THR A 101 -6.24 -3.15 -3.92
CA THR A 101 -5.03 -3.82 -4.39
C THR A 101 -3.88 -3.67 -3.42
N GLY A 102 -2.95 -4.62 -3.47
CA GLY A 102 -1.74 -4.61 -2.67
C GLY A 102 -0.51 -5.13 -3.39
N GLN A 103 0.68 -4.82 -2.86
CA GLN A 103 1.98 -5.30 -3.32
C GLN A 103 2.82 -5.74 -2.12
N TYR A 104 3.32 -6.98 -2.11
CA TYR A 104 4.19 -7.42 -1.02
C TYR A 104 5.52 -6.67 -1.08
N GLN A 105 6.08 -6.35 0.09
CA GLN A 105 7.17 -5.40 0.26
C GLN A 105 8.42 -5.78 -0.54
N ASN A 106 8.73 -7.07 -0.61
CA ASN A 106 9.91 -7.59 -1.30
C ASN A 106 9.78 -7.58 -2.84
N TYR A 107 8.59 -7.34 -3.41
CA TYR A 107 8.36 -7.47 -4.85
C TYR A 107 9.25 -6.54 -5.69
N VAL A 108 9.37 -5.26 -5.29
CA VAL A 108 10.18 -4.27 -6.01
C VAL A 108 11.66 -4.67 -6.02
N GLN A 109 12.17 -5.23 -4.92
CA GLN A 109 13.54 -5.72 -4.86
C GLN A 109 13.74 -6.91 -5.80
N GLN A 110 12.80 -7.87 -5.82
CA GLN A 110 12.86 -9.02 -6.71
C GLN A 110 12.86 -8.61 -8.19
N VAL A 111 12.08 -7.58 -8.56
CA VAL A 111 12.09 -7.00 -9.91
C VAL A 111 13.42 -6.37 -10.28
N ARG A 112 14.07 -5.66 -9.34
CA ARG A 112 15.39 -5.08 -9.58
C ARG A 112 16.45 -6.16 -9.78
N GLU A 113 16.40 -7.23 -8.97
CA GLU A 113 17.36 -8.33 -9.04
C GLU A 113 17.17 -9.20 -10.29
N GLU A 114 15.94 -9.67 -10.56
CA GLU A 114 15.69 -10.61 -11.66
C GLU A 114 15.66 -9.96 -13.05
N LEU A 115 15.24 -8.70 -13.15
CA LEU A 115 15.17 -7.98 -14.42
C LEU A 115 16.29 -6.93 -14.60
N GLU A 116 17.30 -6.97 -13.74
CA GLU A 116 18.48 -6.09 -13.75
C GLU A 116 18.10 -4.60 -13.84
N LYS A 117 17.05 -4.18 -13.12
CA LYS A 117 16.57 -2.79 -13.14
C LYS A 117 17.45 -1.90 -12.24
N PRO A 118 17.58 -0.59 -12.57
CA PRO A 118 18.38 0.31 -11.76
C PRO A 118 17.83 0.47 -10.33
N PRO A 119 18.65 0.87 -9.33
CA PRO A 119 18.22 0.96 -7.92
C PRO A 119 17.04 1.91 -7.66
N ASN A 120 16.80 2.87 -8.55
CA ASN A 120 15.68 3.81 -8.48
C ASN A 120 14.41 3.31 -9.20
N PHE A 121 14.44 2.12 -9.82
CA PHE A 121 13.27 1.53 -10.46
C PHE A 121 12.19 1.23 -9.42
N TYR A 122 10.95 1.57 -9.75
CA TYR A 122 9.77 1.25 -8.96
C TYR A 122 8.71 0.66 -9.88
N THR A 123 7.85 -0.17 -9.31
CA THR A 123 6.75 -0.80 -10.04
C THR A 123 5.48 -0.75 -9.20
N LYS A 124 4.35 -0.64 -9.88
CA LYS A 124 3.01 -0.65 -9.29
C LYS A 124 2.29 -1.99 -9.51
N THR A 125 2.99 -3.02 -9.95
CA THR A 125 2.37 -4.33 -10.20
C THR A 125 1.68 -4.86 -8.96
N HIS A 126 0.39 -5.17 -9.10
CA HIS A 126 -0.46 -5.64 -8.03
C HIS A 126 -0.21 -7.13 -7.76
N THR A 127 0.19 -7.48 -6.54
CA THR A 127 0.42 -8.87 -6.10
C THR A 127 -0.71 -9.41 -5.23
N PHE A 128 -1.62 -8.54 -4.79
CA PHE A 128 -2.88 -8.85 -4.12
C PHE A 128 -4.01 -8.01 -4.72
N ALA A 129 -5.20 -8.59 -4.84
CA ALA A 129 -6.41 -7.85 -5.16
C ALA A 129 -7.65 -8.51 -4.54
N SER A 130 -8.57 -7.68 -4.10
CA SER A 130 -9.95 -8.05 -3.79
C SER A 130 -10.88 -7.24 -4.68
N VAL A 131 -11.80 -7.92 -5.35
CA VAL A 131 -12.75 -7.34 -6.31
C VAL A 131 -14.17 -7.65 -5.86
N LEU A 132 -14.97 -6.59 -5.70
CA LEU A 132 -16.39 -6.65 -5.42
C LEU A 132 -17.18 -6.58 -6.72
N ILE A 133 -18.03 -7.59 -6.94
CA ILE A 133 -18.87 -7.72 -8.12
C ILE A 133 -20.32 -7.76 -7.68
N TYR A 134 -21.16 -6.97 -8.35
CA TYR A 134 -22.61 -7.09 -8.32
C TYR A 134 -23.13 -7.57 -9.67
N ILE A 135 -24.27 -8.27 -9.63
CA ILE A 135 -24.88 -8.88 -10.81
C ILE A 135 -26.31 -8.36 -10.94
N ASP A 136 -26.58 -7.66 -12.04
CA ASP A 136 -27.87 -7.06 -12.35
C ASP A 136 -28.83 -8.09 -12.96
N ASN A 137 -29.33 -8.98 -12.10
CA ASN A 137 -30.43 -9.87 -12.44
C ASN A 137 -31.28 -10.22 -11.21
N MET A 138 -32.48 -10.74 -11.47
CA MET A 138 -33.46 -11.06 -10.42
C MET A 138 -32.94 -12.04 -9.35
N ARG A 139 -31.94 -12.87 -9.69
CA ARG A 139 -31.37 -13.85 -8.77
C ARG A 139 -30.39 -13.21 -7.80
N TRP A 140 -29.57 -12.26 -8.24
CA TRP A 140 -28.38 -11.80 -7.52
C TRP A 140 -28.36 -10.30 -7.19
N GLU A 141 -29.36 -9.53 -7.61
CA GLU A 141 -29.44 -8.10 -7.32
C GLU A 141 -29.20 -7.82 -5.81
N GLY A 142 -28.20 -6.98 -5.53
CA GLY A 142 -27.79 -6.59 -4.18
C GLY A 142 -26.93 -7.60 -3.41
N VAL A 143 -26.61 -8.77 -3.97
CA VAL A 143 -25.71 -9.75 -3.35
C VAL A 143 -24.26 -9.47 -3.77
N PRO A 144 -23.35 -9.20 -2.83
CA PRO A 144 -21.94 -8.99 -3.15
C PRO A 144 -21.23 -10.32 -3.45
N PHE A 145 -20.50 -10.34 -4.55
CA PHE A 145 -19.53 -11.38 -4.90
C PHE A 145 -18.12 -10.84 -4.69
N LEU A 146 -17.34 -11.47 -3.81
CA LEU A 146 -15.95 -11.11 -3.54
C LEU A 146 -15.03 -12.10 -4.24
N LEU A 147 -14.16 -11.61 -5.13
CA LEU A 147 -13.07 -12.38 -5.73
C LEU A 147 -11.76 -11.90 -5.12
N VAL A 148 -11.05 -12.78 -4.41
CA VAL A 148 -9.82 -12.43 -3.69
C VAL A 148 -8.67 -13.33 -4.14
N SER A 149 -7.56 -12.72 -4.52
CA SER A 149 -6.32 -13.45 -4.75
C SER A 149 -5.08 -12.64 -4.39
N GLY A 150 -4.00 -13.32 -4.02
CA GLY A 150 -2.72 -12.70 -3.81
C GLY A 150 -1.59 -13.69 -3.51
N LYS A 151 -0.37 -13.16 -3.57
CA LYS A 151 0.89 -13.86 -3.30
C LYS A 151 1.51 -13.42 -1.99
N ASP A 152 2.41 -14.23 -1.46
CA ASP A 152 3.10 -13.97 -0.18
C ASP A 152 2.09 -13.64 0.95
N LEU A 153 1.03 -14.45 1.04
CA LEU A 153 0.00 -14.35 2.06
C LEU A 153 0.28 -15.30 3.23
N ASP A 154 -0.47 -15.12 4.32
CA ASP A 154 -0.38 -15.85 5.59
C ASP A 154 -0.67 -17.35 5.47
N GLU A 155 -1.52 -17.73 4.52
CA GLU A 155 -1.88 -19.12 4.26
C GLU A 155 -2.13 -19.38 2.78
N ARG A 156 -1.95 -20.65 2.40
CA ARG A 156 -2.32 -21.14 1.07
C ARG A 156 -3.69 -21.79 1.18
N THR A 157 -4.72 -21.19 0.61
CA THR A 157 -6.09 -21.72 0.64
C THR A 157 -6.85 -21.33 -0.61
N SER A 158 -7.73 -22.22 -1.07
CA SER A 158 -8.61 -21.96 -2.21
C SER A 158 -10.00 -22.49 -1.94
N TYR A 159 -11.01 -21.62 -1.98
CA TYR A 159 -12.39 -22.00 -1.72
C TYR A 159 -13.40 -21.11 -2.43
N VAL A 160 -14.61 -21.65 -2.56
CA VAL A 160 -15.83 -20.91 -2.86
C VAL A 160 -16.75 -21.07 -1.68
N ARG A 161 -17.28 -19.97 -1.14
CA ARG A 161 -18.17 -19.98 0.00
C ARG A 161 -19.41 -19.15 -0.29
N VAL A 162 -20.56 -19.79 -0.21
CA VAL A 162 -21.87 -19.16 -0.32
C VAL A 162 -22.45 -19.06 1.08
N VAL A 163 -22.57 -17.84 1.58
CA VAL A 163 -23.06 -17.54 2.93
C VAL A 163 -24.53 -17.17 2.83
N PHE A 164 -25.38 -17.81 3.64
CA PHE A 164 -26.81 -17.52 3.68
C PHE A 164 -27.12 -16.53 4.81
N LYS A 165 -28.10 -15.65 4.57
CA LYS A 165 -28.59 -14.67 5.55
C LYS A 165 -29.06 -15.38 6.81
N ASP A 166 -28.76 -14.80 7.98
CA ASP A 166 -29.33 -15.28 9.23
C ASP A 166 -30.53 -14.40 9.61
N ASN A 167 -31.71 -15.02 9.64
CA ASN A 167 -32.95 -14.36 10.05
C ASN A 167 -33.41 -14.87 11.43
N ALA A 168 -32.59 -15.67 12.13
CA ALA A 168 -32.92 -16.23 13.43
C ALA A 168 -32.58 -15.24 14.56
N PHE A 169 -33.53 -14.99 15.46
CA PHE A 169 -33.32 -14.18 16.65
C PHE A 169 -33.12 -15.07 17.88
N CYS A 170 -31.86 -15.14 18.31
CA CYS A 170 -31.40 -16.17 19.23
C CYS A 170 -31.22 -15.63 20.65
N LEU A 171 -32.25 -15.79 21.50
CA LEU A 171 -32.29 -15.17 22.84
C LEU A 171 -31.47 -15.88 23.93
N GLN A 172 -31.05 -17.12 23.70
CA GLN A 172 -30.29 -17.93 24.68
C GLN A 172 -28.80 -18.04 24.28
N LYS A 173 -27.89 -18.02 25.26
CA LYS A 173 -26.46 -18.32 25.08
C LYS A 173 -26.26 -19.83 24.82
N GLY A 174 -25.37 -20.18 23.89
CA GLY A 174 -25.31 -21.47 23.17
C GLY A 174 -25.00 -22.76 23.94
N SER A 175 -24.95 -22.77 25.28
CA SER A 175 -24.57 -23.98 26.04
C SER A 175 -25.71 -24.98 26.30
N ALA A 176 -26.95 -24.69 25.88
CA ALA A 176 -28.13 -25.52 26.16
C ALA A 176 -28.91 -25.97 24.91
N ARG A 177 -28.35 -25.85 23.70
CA ARG A 177 -29.07 -26.12 22.45
C ARG A 177 -28.61 -27.43 21.79
N ASP A 178 -29.58 -28.10 21.17
CA ASP A 178 -29.37 -29.26 20.32
C ASP A 178 -28.40 -28.89 19.18
N THR A 179 -27.19 -29.42 19.23
CA THR A 179 -26.03 -28.84 18.52
C THR A 179 -26.11 -28.98 17.01
N VAL A 180 -26.87 -29.94 16.50
CA VAL A 180 -26.86 -30.35 15.08
C VAL A 180 -27.75 -29.46 14.18
N LYS A 181 -28.82 -28.86 14.74
CA LYS A 181 -29.78 -28.04 13.98
C LYS A 181 -30.03 -26.68 14.62
N ASP A 182 -29.01 -26.10 15.24
CA ASP A 182 -29.15 -24.76 15.79
C ASP A 182 -29.35 -23.75 14.64
N PRO A 183 -30.53 -23.08 14.55
CA PRO A 183 -30.80 -22.10 13.51
C PRO A 183 -29.90 -20.86 13.63
N CYS A 184 -29.21 -20.70 14.75
CA CYS A 184 -28.32 -19.58 15.06
C CYS A 184 -26.87 -19.81 14.61
N LYS A 185 -26.59 -20.98 14.02
CA LYS A 185 -25.29 -21.27 13.43
C LYS A 185 -25.24 -20.76 11.98
N PRO A 186 -24.10 -20.22 11.53
CA PRO A 186 -23.94 -19.79 10.16
C PRO A 186 -24.33 -20.87 9.15
N ARG A 187 -25.18 -20.50 8.19
CA ARG A 187 -25.60 -21.40 7.10
C ARG A 187 -24.75 -21.15 5.88
N GLN A 188 -24.03 -22.17 5.41
CA GLN A 188 -23.03 -22.00 4.37
C GLN A 188 -22.92 -23.25 3.48
N VAL A 189 -22.59 -23.03 2.20
CA VAL A 189 -22.10 -24.06 1.29
C VAL A 189 -20.68 -23.68 0.88
N VAL A 190 -19.71 -24.56 1.13
CA VAL A 190 -18.30 -24.33 0.83
C VAL A 190 -17.80 -25.39 -0.15
N PHE A 191 -17.27 -24.96 -1.28
CA PHE A 191 -16.49 -25.78 -2.18
C PHE A 191 -15.02 -25.52 -1.89
N HIS A 192 -14.43 -26.37 -1.05
CA HIS A 192 -13.02 -26.31 -0.71
C HIS A 192 -12.20 -26.96 -1.83
N ILE A 193 -11.36 -26.18 -2.51
CA ILE A 193 -10.65 -26.61 -3.71
C ILE A 193 -9.37 -27.38 -3.33
N GLY A 194 -8.76 -27.06 -2.17
CA GLY A 194 -7.59 -27.73 -1.61
C GLY A 194 -6.72 -26.76 -0.79
N HIS A 195 -5.69 -27.30 -0.12
CA HIS A 195 -4.80 -26.60 0.81
C HIS A 195 -5.50 -26.14 2.10
N GLY A 196 -4.97 -25.13 2.80
CA GLY A 196 -5.50 -24.67 4.09
C GLY A 196 -5.46 -25.74 5.18
N GLU A 197 -6.15 -25.47 6.29
CA GLU A 197 -6.20 -26.37 7.45
C GLU A 197 -6.93 -27.69 7.16
N LEU A 198 -7.86 -27.71 6.21
CA LEU A 198 -8.56 -28.95 5.83
C LEU A 198 -7.65 -29.91 5.06
N GLY A 199 -6.67 -29.39 4.32
CA GLY A 199 -5.65 -30.20 3.64
C GLY A 199 -6.09 -30.99 2.40
N PHE A 200 -7.40 -31.17 2.18
CA PHE A 200 -7.93 -31.91 1.02
C PHE A 200 -9.13 -31.19 0.36
N PRO A 201 -9.40 -31.43 -0.95
CA PRO A 201 -10.57 -30.89 -1.63
C PRO A 201 -11.86 -31.47 -1.04
N ALA A 202 -12.84 -30.62 -0.74
CA ALA A 202 -14.09 -31.06 -0.13
C ALA A 202 -15.30 -30.20 -0.53
N VAL A 203 -16.49 -30.75 -0.37
CA VAL A 203 -17.75 -30.00 -0.37
C VAL A 203 -18.31 -30.06 1.05
N LEU A 204 -18.47 -28.89 1.66
CA LEU A 204 -19.00 -28.74 3.01
C LEU A 204 -20.36 -28.06 2.92
N VAL A 205 -21.37 -28.65 3.55
CA VAL A 205 -22.71 -28.06 3.66
C VAL A 205 -23.13 -28.07 5.12
N SER A 206 -23.48 -26.92 5.68
CA SER A 206 -23.90 -26.83 7.09
C SER A 206 -25.07 -27.79 7.37
N GLN A 207 -25.03 -28.50 8.49
CA GLN A 207 -26.02 -29.52 8.85
C GLN A 207 -27.42 -28.93 9.08
N ASN A 208 -27.48 -27.65 9.45
CA ASN A 208 -28.71 -26.87 9.57
C ASN A 208 -29.24 -26.32 8.22
N LEU A 209 -28.68 -26.74 7.07
CA LEU A 209 -29.15 -26.37 5.73
C LEU A 209 -29.86 -27.55 5.03
N PHE A 210 -29.11 -28.51 4.48
CA PHE A 210 -29.63 -29.78 3.94
C PHE A 210 -28.50 -30.81 3.83
N LYS A 211 -28.84 -32.11 3.86
CA LYS A 211 -27.86 -33.17 3.55
C LYS A 211 -27.61 -33.22 2.04
N PRO A 212 -26.39 -32.92 1.55
CA PRO A 212 -26.13 -32.88 0.12
C PRO A 212 -26.10 -34.27 -0.50
N SER A 213 -26.45 -34.32 -1.78
CA SER A 213 -26.30 -35.49 -2.64
C SER A 213 -25.17 -35.25 -3.64
N LEU A 214 -24.16 -36.12 -3.59
CA LEU A 214 -23.01 -36.18 -4.50
C LEU A 214 -22.95 -37.55 -5.19
N VAL A 215 -22.03 -37.78 -6.14
CA VAL A 215 -21.96 -39.05 -6.89
C VAL A 215 -21.31 -40.09 -5.98
N PRO A 216 -22.01 -41.15 -5.52
CA PRO A 216 -21.42 -42.09 -4.56
C PRO A 216 -20.20 -42.85 -5.08
N SER A 217 -20.06 -42.98 -6.40
CA SER A 217 -18.87 -43.59 -7.03
C SER A 217 -17.68 -42.65 -7.20
N GLN A 218 -17.82 -41.36 -6.88
CA GLN A 218 -16.75 -40.36 -7.01
C GLN A 218 -16.50 -39.60 -5.71
N TRP A 219 -17.48 -39.53 -4.82
CA TRP A 219 -17.47 -38.77 -3.58
C TRP A 219 -17.95 -39.65 -2.43
N GLN A 220 -17.29 -39.49 -1.30
CA GLN A 220 -17.63 -40.17 -0.05
C GLN A 220 -17.72 -39.16 1.09
N GLU A 221 -18.49 -39.50 2.12
CA GLU A 221 -18.50 -38.74 3.36
C GLU A 221 -17.12 -38.93 4.03
N ALA A 222 -16.51 -37.83 4.49
CA ALA A 222 -15.15 -37.89 5.03
C ALA A 222 -15.13 -38.74 6.31
N PRO A 223 -14.34 -39.84 6.36
CA PRO A 223 -14.46 -40.85 7.41
C PRO A 223 -13.92 -40.40 8.77
N GLU A 224 -12.95 -39.48 8.80
CA GLU A 224 -12.38 -38.92 10.03
C GLU A 224 -12.02 -37.45 9.80
N VAL A 225 -12.73 -36.56 10.49
CA VAL A 225 -12.45 -35.12 10.47
C VAL A 225 -12.01 -34.73 11.88
N PRO A 226 -10.92 -33.96 12.08
CA PRO A 226 -10.47 -33.61 13.43
C PRO A 226 -11.58 -32.89 14.20
N ASN A 227 -11.91 -33.37 15.41
CA ASN A 227 -13.01 -32.83 16.22
C ASN A 227 -12.78 -31.39 16.68
N ASP A 228 -11.53 -30.93 16.67
CA ASP A 228 -11.07 -29.61 17.08
C ASP A 228 -10.96 -28.62 15.92
N LEU A 229 -11.00 -29.09 14.67
CA LEU A 229 -10.87 -28.22 13.51
C LEU A 229 -12.18 -27.46 13.24
N SER A 230 -12.08 -26.12 13.25
CA SER A 230 -13.18 -25.21 12.96
C SER A 230 -12.89 -24.43 11.69
N LEU A 231 -13.79 -24.48 10.72
CA LEU A 231 -13.66 -23.74 9.47
C LEU A 231 -14.81 -22.75 9.32
N PHE A 232 -14.45 -21.53 8.94
CA PHE A 232 -15.42 -20.47 8.61
C PHE A 232 -16.41 -20.13 9.74
N GLY A 233 -15.90 -20.18 10.98
CA GLY A 233 -16.64 -19.78 12.19
C GLY A 233 -17.49 -20.88 12.83
N GLN A 234 -17.35 -22.15 12.41
CA GLN A 234 -18.03 -23.28 13.05
C GLN A 234 -17.20 -24.57 12.97
N PRO A 235 -17.33 -25.49 13.95
CA PRO A 235 -16.62 -26.76 13.96
C PRO A 235 -17.00 -27.62 12.76
N LEU A 236 -16.07 -28.48 12.31
CA LEU A 236 -16.33 -29.38 11.19
C LEU A 236 -17.49 -30.37 11.44
N SER A 237 -17.76 -30.68 12.70
CA SER A 237 -18.92 -31.47 13.13
C SER A 237 -20.27 -30.82 12.78
N ASP A 238 -20.31 -29.51 12.47
CA ASP A 238 -21.50 -28.79 12.02
C ASP A 238 -21.69 -28.82 10.50
N TYR A 239 -20.83 -29.51 9.76
CA TYR A 239 -20.95 -29.70 8.32
C TYR A 239 -21.23 -31.17 7.96
N TYR A 240 -21.92 -31.37 6.85
CA TYR A 240 -21.76 -32.55 6.03
C TYR A 240 -20.50 -32.35 5.16
N VAL A 241 -19.47 -33.16 5.38
CA VAL A 241 -18.18 -33.05 4.68
C VAL A 241 -18.04 -34.21 3.70
N TYR A 242 -17.94 -33.88 2.42
CA TYR A 242 -17.70 -34.87 1.36
C TYR A 242 -16.38 -34.60 0.67
N SER A 243 -15.57 -35.64 0.50
CA SER A 243 -14.29 -35.61 -0.21
C SER A 243 -14.31 -36.53 -1.42
N PRO A 244 -13.48 -36.27 -2.45
CA PRO A 244 -13.37 -37.17 -3.59
C PRO A 244 -12.76 -38.50 -3.14
N ILE A 245 -13.27 -39.62 -3.65
CA ILE A 245 -12.71 -40.97 -3.39
C ILE A 245 -11.29 -41.08 -3.95
N GLN A 246 -11.04 -40.42 -5.08
CA GLN A 246 -9.75 -40.33 -5.72
C GLN A 246 -9.52 -38.89 -6.17
N GLU A 247 -8.42 -38.29 -5.70
CA GLU A 247 -7.95 -37.03 -6.26
C GLU A 247 -7.41 -37.25 -7.67
N ARG A 248 -7.79 -36.34 -8.57
CA ARG A 248 -7.37 -36.36 -9.96
C ARG A 248 -6.75 -35.03 -10.29
N GLU A 249 -5.59 -35.10 -10.93
CA GLU A 249 -4.87 -33.93 -11.43
C GLU A 249 -5.66 -33.27 -12.58
N ALA A 250 -5.63 -31.94 -12.64
CA ALA A 250 -6.51 -31.16 -13.51
C ALA A 250 -6.23 -31.43 -15.00
N TYR A 251 -4.96 -31.48 -15.42
CA TYR A 251 -4.61 -31.78 -16.81
C TYR A 251 -5.02 -33.19 -17.21
N SER A 252 -4.92 -34.16 -16.30
CA SER A 252 -5.39 -35.53 -16.55
C SER A 252 -6.89 -35.58 -16.90
N ILE A 253 -7.71 -34.78 -16.21
CA ILE A 253 -9.14 -34.65 -16.51
C ILE A 253 -9.37 -33.89 -17.82
N LEU A 254 -8.70 -32.74 -18.00
CA LEU A 254 -8.88 -31.90 -19.19
C LEU A 254 -8.46 -32.63 -20.47
N ILE A 255 -7.33 -33.34 -20.47
CA ILE A 255 -6.89 -34.16 -21.61
C ILE A 255 -7.93 -35.23 -21.91
N SER A 256 -8.48 -35.90 -20.89
CA SER A 256 -9.57 -36.88 -21.09
C SER A 256 -10.83 -36.24 -21.71
N ASN A 257 -11.18 -35.03 -21.27
CA ASN A 257 -12.31 -34.27 -21.81
C ASN A 257 -12.09 -33.88 -23.28
N ILE A 258 -10.85 -33.61 -23.72
CA ILE A 258 -10.51 -33.39 -25.14
C ILE A 258 -10.84 -34.65 -25.95
N TYR A 259 -10.38 -35.83 -25.53
CA TYR A 259 -10.67 -37.10 -26.22
C TYR A 259 -12.17 -37.41 -26.27
N GLN A 260 -12.93 -36.97 -25.27
CA GLN A 260 -14.38 -37.15 -25.19
C GLN A 260 -15.18 -36.04 -25.89
N GLY A 261 -14.53 -35.05 -26.49
CA GLY A 261 -15.19 -33.93 -27.18
C GLY A 261 -16.01 -33.02 -26.25
N LYS A 262 -15.70 -33.00 -24.95
CA LYS A 262 -16.43 -32.22 -23.94
C LYS A 262 -16.04 -30.74 -23.96
N LYS A 263 -16.51 -30.02 -24.97
CA LYS A 263 -16.22 -28.59 -25.18
C LYS A 263 -16.67 -27.68 -24.03
N ALA A 264 -17.69 -28.08 -23.27
CA ALA A 264 -18.20 -27.31 -22.13
C ALA A 264 -17.17 -27.08 -21.01
N SER A 265 -16.11 -27.89 -20.96
CA SER A 265 -15.00 -27.75 -19.99
C SER A 265 -13.94 -26.72 -20.40
N PHE A 266 -14.09 -26.08 -21.57
CA PHE A 266 -13.09 -25.18 -22.14
C PHE A 266 -13.66 -23.79 -22.43
N ILE A 267 -12.76 -22.80 -22.43
CA ILE A 267 -13.10 -21.43 -22.76
C ILE A 267 -13.25 -21.29 -24.28
N THR A 268 -14.40 -20.78 -24.72
CA THR A 268 -14.61 -20.41 -26.11
C THR A 268 -14.16 -18.96 -26.36
N THR A 269 -13.89 -18.60 -27.61
CA THR A 269 -13.56 -17.21 -27.98
C THR A 269 -14.63 -16.22 -27.51
N LYS A 270 -15.92 -16.58 -27.61
CA LYS A 270 -17.02 -15.71 -27.16
C LYS A 270 -16.96 -15.46 -25.64
N ASN A 271 -16.74 -16.52 -24.85
CA ASN A 271 -16.60 -16.41 -23.40
C ASN A 271 -15.38 -15.56 -23.01
N LEU A 272 -14.25 -15.79 -23.69
CA LEU A 272 -13.01 -15.04 -23.46
C LEU A 272 -13.19 -13.54 -23.71
N LEU A 273 -13.79 -13.17 -24.85
CA LEU A 273 -14.02 -11.77 -25.19
C LEU A 273 -15.01 -11.09 -24.24
N ALA A 274 -16.07 -11.80 -23.81
CA ALA A 274 -17.02 -11.28 -22.83
C ALA A 274 -16.36 -11.02 -21.47
N SER A 275 -15.51 -11.95 -21.01
CA SER A 275 -14.72 -11.76 -19.78
C SER A 275 -13.79 -10.55 -19.89
N TRP A 276 -13.01 -10.42 -20.98
CA TRP A 276 -12.12 -9.27 -21.14
C TRP A 276 -12.86 -7.92 -21.26
N LYS A 277 -14.02 -7.88 -21.92
CA LYS A 277 -14.88 -6.68 -21.96
C LYS A 277 -15.20 -6.18 -20.55
N PHE A 278 -15.41 -7.08 -19.60
CA PHE A 278 -15.69 -6.77 -18.20
C PHE A 278 -14.45 -6.30 -17.43
N TRP A 279 -13.30 -6.97 -17.61
CA TRP A 279 -12.08 -6.71 -16.82
C TRP A 279 -11.19 -5.57 -17.36
N THR A 280 -11.21 -5.28 -18.66
CA THR A 280 -10.31 -4.28 -19.26
C THR A 280 -10.43 -2.88 -18.63
N PRO A 281 -11.63 -2.31 -18.41
CA PRO A 281 -11.75 -0.94 -17.89
C PRO A 281 -11.06 -0.74 -16.53
N ILE A 282 -11.25 -1.69 -15.60
CA ILE A 282 -10.62 -1.59 -14.28
C ILE A 282 -9.11 -1.80 -14.34
N LEU A 283 -8.62 -2.63 -15.26
CA LEU A 283 -7.18 -2.82 -15.46
C LEU A 283 -6.50 -1.53 -15.94
N GLU A 284 -7.14 -0.79 -16.85
CA GLU A 284 -6.64 0.51 -17.33
C GLU A 284 -6.67 1.60 -16.23
N GLU A 285 -7.67 1.56 -15.35
CA GLU A 285 -7.72 2.44 -14.18
C GLU A 285 -6.59 2.13 -13.19
N LEU A 286 -6.37 0.84 -12.92
CA LEU A 286 -5.39 0.38 -11.95
C LEU A 286 -3.93 0.70 -12.33
N GLU A 287 -3.62 0.89 -13.61
CA GLU A 287 -2.31 1.38 -14.07
C GLU A 287 -1.95 2.76 -13.47
N ARG A 288 -2.96 3.54 -13.08
CA ARG A 288 -2.77 4.88 -12.50
C ARG A 288 -2.72 4.86 -10.97
N THR A 289 -3.31 3.85 -10.34
CA THR A 289 -3.34 3.68 -8.87
C THR A 289 -2.09 2.99 -8.34
N SER A 290 -1.71 3.27 -7.10
CA SER A 290 -0.62 2.54 -6.43
C SER A 290 -1.21 1.50 -5.47
N PRO A 291 -0.72 0.24 -5.48
CA PRO A 291 -1.14 -0.75 -4.51
C PRO A 291 -0.73 -0.38 -3.08
N ARG A 292 -1.51 -0.85 -2.09
CA ARG A 292 -1.11 -0.85 -0.68
C ARG A 292 0.08 -1.80 -0.47
N VAL A 293 1.14 -1.34 0.18
CA VAL A 293 2.28 -2.20 0.51
C VAL A 293 1.93 -3.09 1.71
N TYR A 294 2.26 -4.38 1.66
CA TYR A 294 2.12 -5.32 2.78
C TYR A 294 3.41 -6.12 3.02
N PRO A 295 3.73 -6.51 4.27
CA PRO A 295 5.02 -7.15 4.60
C PRO A 295 5.28 -8.47 3.87
N GLY A 296 4.27 -9.34 3.79
CA GLY A 296 4.38 -10.72 3.31
C GLY A 296 4.12 -11.74 4.43
N GLY A 297 3.62 -12.91 4.07
CA GLY A 297 3.37 -14.03 4.99
C GLY A 297 2.42 -13.70 6.16
N SER A 298 2.72 -14.25 7.34
CA SER A 298 1.93 -14.03 8.57
C SER A 298 2.04 -12.62 9.13
N GLU A 299 3.04 -11.83 8.72
CA GLU A 299 3.22 -10.44 9.16
C GLU A 299 2.18 -9.49 8.54
N ASN A 300 1.41 -9.97 7.56
CA ASN A 300 0.28 -9.23 6.98
C ASN A 300 -0.76 -8.82 8.02
N SER A 301 -0.94 -9.61 9.09
CA SER A 301 -1.92 -9.35 10.15
C SER A 301 -3.29 -8.96 9.55
N ASN A 302 -3.85 -7.81 9.94
CA ASN A 302 -5.10 -7.26 9.42
C ASN A 302 -4.91 -6.11 8.40
N LEU A 303 -3.71 -5.96 7.80
CA LEU A 303 -3.43 -4.87 6.85
C LEU A 303 -4.19 -5.01 5.53
N LEU A 304 -4.50 -6.25 5.14
CA LEU A 304 -5.26 -6.57 3.94
C LEU A 304 -6.75 -6.81 4.24
N ASP A 305 -7.17 -6.70 5.51
CA ASP A 305 -8.58 -6.83 5.87
C ASP A 305 -9.39 -5.65 5.33
N PHE A 306 -10.59 -5.93 4.87
CA PHE A 306 -11.44 -4.94 4.20
C PHE A 306 -12.92 -5.14 4.54
N VAL A 307 -13.68 -4.09 4.29
CA VAL A 307 -15.14 -4.03 4.50
C VAL A 307 -15.81 -3.56 3.21
N ILE A 308 -17.04 -4.01 3.02
CA ILE A 308 -17.94 -3.48 1.99
C ILE A 308 -18.72 -2.33 2.62
N GLU A 309 -18.46 -1.09 2.18
CA GLU A 309 -19.13 0.13 2.64
C GLU A 309 -19.65 0.92 1.45
N HIS A 310 -20.90 1.39 1.52
CA HIS A 310 -21.54 2.21 0.47
C HIS A 310 -21.45 1.61 -0.95
N GLY A 311 -21.44 0.28 -1.07
CA GLY A 311 -21.34 -0.42 -2.35
C GLY A 311 -19.92 -0.56 -2.91
N GLY A 312 -18.90 -0.08 -2.20
CA GLY A 312 -17.48 -0.24 -2.54
C GLY A 312 -16.69 -0.99 -1.48
N LEU A 313 -15.42 -1.24 -1.78
CA LEU A 313 -14.44 -1.82 -0.87
C LEU A 313 -13.60 -0.73 -0.21
N ARG A 314 -13.36 -0.89 1.09
CA ARG A 314 -12.40 -0.08 1.85
C ARG A 314 -11.63 -1.00 2.79
N PHE A 315 -10.33 -0.75 2.94
CA PHE A 315 -9.56 -1.46 3.97
C PHE A 315 -10.08 -1.11 5.37
N LEU A 316 -10.18 -2.10 6.25
CA LEU A 316 -10.65 -1.93 7.63
C LEU A 316 -9.66 -1.11 8.44
N THR A 317 -8.38 -1.38 8.22
CA THR A 317 -7.30 -0.54 8.68
C THR A 317 -7.12 0.59 7.68
N ASP A 318 -7.43 1.82 8.11
CA ASP A 318 -6.78 3.00 7.53
C ASP A 318 -5.26 2.78 7.61
N GLU A 319 -4.46 3.36 6.71
CA GLU A 319 -2.99 3.22 6.73
C GLU A 319 -2.42 3.63 8.10
N HIS A 320 -2.42 2.69 9.03
CA HIS A 320 -1.76 2.77 10.31
C HIS A 320 -0.42 2.11 10.11
N LEU A 321 0.64 2.90 10.27
CA LEU A 321 2.01 2.44 10.44
C LEU A 321 2.08 1.34 11.50
N GLN A 322 1.93 0.10 11.05
CA GLN A 322 2.43 -1.09 11.72
C GLN A 322 3.48 -1.69 10.80
N ILE A 323 4.70 -1.22 10.98
CA ILE A 323 5.85 -2.10 10.76
C ILE A 323 5.87 -3.00 11.98
N MET A 324 5.26 -4.18 11.84
CA MET A 324 5.66 -5.30 12.65
C MET A 324 6.87 -5.91 11.97
N GLY A 325 8.03 -5.73 12.59
CA GLY A 325 9.10 -6.69 12.38
C GLY A 325 8.74 -8.00 13.05
N MET A 326 9.35 -9.07 12.55
CA MET A 326 10.30 -9.89 13.29
C MET A 326 9.88 -10.19 14.72
N GLU A 327 9.59 -11.47 14.96
CA GLU A 327 9.62 -12.17 16.24
C GLU A 327 9.91 -11.26 17.45
N GLN A 328 8.90 -11.08 18.30
CA GLN A 328 9.11 -10.71 19.69
C GLN A 328 10.01 -11.76 20.37
N LYS A 329 11.32 -11.58 20.27
CA LYS A 329 12.10 -11.54 21.48
C LYS A 329 11.85 -10.18 22.08
N THR A 330 11.04 -10.19 23.13
CA THR A 330 10.88 -9.10 24.09
C THR A 330 12.22 -8.44 24.37
N ASN A 331 12.50 -7.35 23.66
CA ASN A 331 13.33 -6.26 24.12
C ASN A 331 12.61 -5.00 23.69
N THR A 332 11.82 -4.48 24.62
CA THR A 332 11.48 -3.06 24.72
C THR A 332 12.71 -2.20 24.44
N PHE A 333 12.97 -1.87 23.18
CA PHE A 333 13.50 -0.57 22.85
C PHE A 333 12.28 0.30 22.59
N ALA A 334 11.81 0.91 23.68
CA ALA A 334 11.05 2.13 23.57
C ALA A 334 11.69 3.02 22.49
N SER A 335 10.91 3.80 21.75
CA SER A 335 11.46 5.00 21.13
C SER A 335 12.08 5.82 22.27
N THR A 336 13.35 5.60 22.56
CA THR A 336 14.06 6.38 23.55
C THR A 336 14.07 7.75 22.92
N GLN A 337 13.33 8.70 23.50
CA GLN A 337 13.64 10.11 23.34
C GLN A 337 15.06 10.29 23.85
N SER A 338 15.99 10.02 22.94
CA SER A 338 17.41 10.03 23.16
C SER A 338 17.85 11.44 22.81
N LYS A 339 18.98 11.85 23.39
CA LYS A 339 19.56 13.15 23.07
C LYS A 339 20.68 12.94 22.07
N PHE A 340 20.67 13.71 20.99
CA PHE A 340 21.83 13.87 20.12
C PHE A 340 22.32 15.30 20.26
N LEU A 341 23.59 15.46 20.65
CA LEU A 341 24.17 16.78 20.97
C LEU A 341 23.31 17.59 21.96
N GLY A 342 22.76 16.92 22.98
CA GLY A 342 21.93 17.53 24.01
C GLY A 342 20.48 17.85 23.61
N ASN A 343 20.11 17.64 22.35
CA ASN A 343 18.79 17.97 21.78
C ASN A 343 17.97 16.72 21.50
N THR A 344 16.64 16.86 21.37
CA THR A 344 15.74 15.74 21.10
C THR A 344 16.15 15.01 19.82
N MET A 345 16.29 13.69 19.90
CA MET A 345 16.51 12.81 18.76
C MET A 345 15.33 11.86 18.59
N VAL A 346 14.88 11.74 17.35
CA VAL A 346 13.97 10.72 16.86
C VAL A 346 14.81 9.80 15.97
N SER A 347 14.78 8.51 16.29
CA SER A 347 15.46 7.50 15.49
C SER A 347 14.53 6.37 15.11
N ASN A 348 14.68 5.88 13.89
CA ASN A 348 13.95 4.76 13.33
C ASN A 348 14.66 4.24 12.07
N TRP A 349 14.12 3.21 11.43
CA TRP A 349 14.48 2.89 10.06
C TRP A 349 14.09 4.04 9.11
N ALA A 350 14.79 4.15 7.96
CA ALA A 350 14.73 5.35 7.11
C ALA A 350 13.29 5.72 6.67
N GLU A 351 12.48 4.74 6.25
CA GLU A 351 11.12 4.96 5.77
C GLU A 351 10.20 5.51 6.89
N GLN A 352 10.29 4.91 8.07
CA GLN A 352 9.53 5.24 9.27
C GLN A 352 9.94 6.60 9.82
N LEU A 353 11.24 6.92 9.73
CA LEU A 353 11.77 8.19 10.15
C LEU A 353 11.28 9.31 9.22
N ILE A 354 11.27 9.08 7.90
CA ILE A 354 10.72 10.00 6.92
C ILE A 354 9.23 10.23 7.18
N GLU A 355 8.48 9.17 7.43
CA GLU A 355 7.05 9.29 7.73
C GLU A 355 6.80 10.08 9.01
N LYS A 356 7.55 9.76 10.07
CA LYS A 356 7.46 10.50 11.33
C LYS A 356 7.78 11.98 11.16
N LEU A 357 8.81 12.30 10.38
CA LEU A 357 9.16 13.68 10.06
C LEU A 357 8.05 14.37 9.25
N ALA A 358 7.47 13.70 8.26
CA ALA A 358 6.39 14.26 7.44
C ALA A 358 5.15 14.58 8.29
N GLN A 359 4.77 13.69 9.20
CA GLN A 359 3.70 13.93 10.19
C GLN A 359 4.00 15.10 11.12
N ASP A 360 5.25 15.23 11.58
CA ASP A 360 5.65 16.33 12.46
C ASP A 360 5.66 17.68 11.72
N ILE A 361 5.97 17.71 10.43
CA ILE A 361 5.86 18.90 9.58
C ILE A 361 4.39 19.25 9.34
N GLN A 362 3.52 18.26 9.04
CA GLN A 362 2.09 18.52 8.87
C GLN A 362 1.49 19.13 10.14
N ARG A 363 1.80 18.57 11.32
CA ARG A 363 1.30 19.10 12.59
C ARG A 363 1.76 20.54 12.82
N ALA A 364 3.04 20.84 12.55
CA ALA A 364 3.56 22.21 12.62
C ALA A 364 2.85 23.15 11.63
N ALA A 365 2.53 22.66 10.44
CA ALA A 365 1.80 23.43 9.42
C ALA A 365 0.38 23.76 9.88
N GLU A 366 -0.36 22.78 10.40
CA GLU A 366 -1.71 22.97 10.91
C GLU A 366 -1.74 23.95 12.10
N GLU A 367 -0.80 23.83 13.02
CA GLU A 367 -0.66 24.74 14.18
C GLU A 367 -0.31 26.17 13.76
N ALA A 368 0.61 26.35 12.81
CA ALA A 368 0.99 27.66 12.29
C ALA A 368 -0.16 28.30 11.50
N VAL A 369 -0.80 27.58 10.59
CA VAL A 369 -1.94 28.11 9.83
C VAL A 369 -3.10 28.49 10.75
N LYS A 370 -3.35 27.71 11.80
CA LYS A 370 -4.38 28.04 12.80
C LYS A 370 -4.05 29.29 13.62
N SER A 371 -2.78 29.55 13.91
CA SER A 371 -2.35 30.65 14.80
C SER A 371 -2.01 31.95 14.06
N SER A 372 -1.38 31.87 12.90
CA SER A 372 -0.90 33.02 12.11
C SER A 372 -1.50 33.12 10.71
N GLY A 373 -2.28 32.14 10.25
CA GLY A 373 -2.91 32.14 8.92
C GLY A 373 -2.00 31.66 7.78
N SER A 374 -0.70 31.55 8.02
CA SER A 374 0.30 30.98 7.11
C SER A 374 1.30 30.10 7.86
N PHE A 375 1.93 29.19 7.14
CA PHE A 375 3.05 28.36 7.59
C PHE A 375 4.28 28.61 6.72
N HIS A 376 5.40 29.04 7.30
CA HIS A 376 6.64 29.30 6.58
C HIS A 376 7.65 28.16 6.79
N LEU A 377 7.81 27.32 5.76
CA LEU A 377 8.67 26.15 5.74
C LEU A 377 9.90 26.40 4.87
N ALA A 378 11.09 26.35 5.46
CA ALA A 378 12.36 26.43 4.74
C ALA A 378 12.97 25.04 4.54
N LEU A 379 13.34 24.71 3.30
CA LEU A 379 13.82 23.39 2.89
C LEU A 379 15.25 23.47 2.35
N SER A 380 16.15 22.68 2.93
CA SER A 380 17.49 22.45 2.36
C SER A 380 17.41 21.46 1.20
N GLY A 381 18.38 21.58 0.29
CA GLY A 381 18.53 20.66 -0.83
C GLY A 381 19.29 19.38 -0.50
N GLY A 382 19.85 18.78 -1.55
CA GLY A 382 20.58 17.50 -1.48
C GLY A 382 19.69 16.27 -1.65
N SER A 383 20.28 15.09 -1.46
CA SER A 383 19.60 13.80 -1.68
C SER A 383 18.74 13.34 -0.50
N SER A 384 19.15 13.66 0.74
CA SER A 384 18.44 13.25 1.96
C SER A 384 16.96 13.67 2.03
N PRO A 385 16.56 14.90 1.65
CA PRO A 385 15.15 15.30 1.73
C PRO A 385 14.28 14.78 0.58
N ILE A 386 14.84 14.13 -0.45
CA ILE A 386 14.05 13.64 -1.61
C ILE A 386 12.97 12.64 -1.16
N ALA A 387 13.32 11.71 -0.26
CA ALA A 387 12.35 10.74 0.28
C ALA A 387 11.22 11.45 1.06
N LEU A 388 11.54 12.52 1.78
CA LEU A 388 10.55 13.35 2.47
C LEU A 388 9.63 14.07 1.48
N PHE A 389 10.16 14.66 0.41
CA PHE A 389 9.38 15.34 -0.63
C PHE A 389 8.39 14.39 -1.30
N GLN A 390 8.85 13.17 -1.63
CA GLN A 390 8.00 12.14 -2.19
C GLN A 390 6.92 11.66 -1.20
N ARG A 391 7.24 11.63 0.10
CA ARG A 391 6.26 11.27 1.13
C ARG A 391 5.20 12.36 1.31
N LEU A 392 5.62 13.62 1.44
CA LEU A 392 4.74 14.80 1.54
C LEU A 392 3.81 14.94 0.32
N SER A 393 4.26 14.57 -0.87
CA SER A 393 3.43 14.63 -2.08
C SER A 393 2.39 13.50 -2.18
N ARG A 394 2.65 12.32 -1.60
CA ARG A 394 1.80 11.12 -1.79
C ARG A 394 0.82 10.84 -0.66
N HIS A 395 1.15 11.18 0.59
CA HIS A 395 0.40 10.70 1.77
C HIS A 395 -0.15 11.80 2.68
N HIS A 396 -0.04 13.08 2.29
CA HIS A 396 -0.49 14.21 3.12
C HIS A 396 -1.54 15.07 2.41
N HIS A 397 -2.69 14.47 2.05
CA HIS A 397 -3.82 15.20 1.47
C HIS A 397 -4.39 16.27 2.41
N GLY A 398 -4.23 16.10 3.74
CA GLY A 398 -4.64 17.08 4.75
C GLY A 398 -3.67 18.26 4.95
N PHE A 399 -2.50 18.25 4.30
CA PHE A 399 -1.52 19.31 4.47
C PHE A 399 -2.06 20.65 3.95
N PRO A 400 -1.94 21.77 4.71
CA PRO A 400 -2.52 23.06 4.34
C PRO A 400 -1.68 23.81 3.28
N TRP A 401 -1.45 23.19 2.13
CA TRP A 401 -0.60 23.71 1.03
C TRP A 401 -0.99 25.11 0.55
N LYS A 402 -2.29 25.44 0.56
CA LYS A 402 -2.81 26.78 0.20
C LYS A 402 -2.28 27.90 1.09
N HIS A 403 -1.91 27.57 2.32
CA HIS A 403 -1.43 28.51 3.34
C HIS A 403 0.07 28.31 3.67
N THR A 404 0.74 27.42 2.95
CA THR A 404 2.16 27.12 3.19
C THR A 404 3.04 27.91 2.22
N HIS A 405 4.00 28.65 2.75
CA HIS A 405 5.09 29.29 2.02
C HIS A 405 6.33 28.40 2.07
N LEU A 406 6.87 28.06 0.90
CA LEU A 406 8.06 27.23 0.73
C LEU A 406 9.26 28.09 0.37
N TRP A 407 10.30 28.02 1.20
CA TRP A 407 11.54 28.77 1.06
C TRP A 407 12.71 27.83 0.86
N MET A 408 13.64 28.18 -0.03
CA MET A 408 14.91 27.47 -0.12
C MET A 408 15.83 27.90 1.02
N VAL A 409 16.46 26.94 1.69
CA VAL A 409 17.54 27.18 2.69
C VAL A 409 18.87 27.44 1.99
N ASP A 410 19.10 26.76 0.88
CA ASP A 410 20.33 26.87 0.11
C ASP A 410 20.10 26.49 -1.35
N GLU A 411 20.89 27.07 -2.25
CA GLU A 411 20.84 26.82 -3.67
C GLU A 411 22.23 26.89 -4.30
N ARG A 412 22.45 26.03 -5.31
CA ARG A 412 23.63 26.05 -6.16
C ARG A 412 23.52 27.19 -7.15
N CYS A 413 24.63 27.88 -7.36
CA CYS A 413 24.77 28.85 -8.43
C CYS A 413 24.81 28.12 -9.78
N VAL A 414 23.64 27.66 -10.22
CA VAL A 414 23.32 27.06 -11.52
C VAL A 414 21.89 27.47 -11.93
N PRO A 415 21.52 27.40 -13.21
CA PRO A 415 20.13 27.60 -13.63
C PRO A 415 19.17 26.58 -12.98
N PHE A 416 17.91 26.95 -12.74
CA PHE A 416 16.91 26.03 -12.12
C PHE A 416 16.61 24.77 -12.96
N THR A 417 16.87 24.82 -14.26
CA THR A 417 16.75 23.66 -15.17
C THR A 417 17.91 22.67 -15.04
N ASP A 418 18.99 23.04 -14.36
CA ASP A 418 20.13 22.17 -14.13
C ASP A 418 19.77 21.06 -13.13
N ILE A 419 20.28 19.84 -13.37
CA ILE A 419 20.02 18.67 -12.51
C ILE A 419 20.57 18.86 -11.09
N GLU A 420 21.59 19.70 -10.94
CA GLU A 420 22.23 20.05 -9.67
C GLU A 420 21.45 21.12 -8.87
N SER A 421 20.40 21.76 -9.44
CA SER A 421 19.59 22.74 -8.72
C SER A 421 18.78 22.11 -7.59
N ASN A 422 18.88 22.67 -6.40
CA ASN A 422 18.08 22.28 -5.25
C ASN A 422 16.59 22.61 -5.48
N PHE A 423 16.27 23.78 -6.03
CA PHE A 423 14.91 24.16 -6.41
C PHE A 423 14.37 23.25 -7.51
N GLY A 424 15.17 22.93 -8.54
CA GLY A 424 14.78 21.97 -9.58
C GLY A 424 14.51 20.56 -9.02
N SER A 425 15.20 20.16 -7.95
CA SER A 425 14.90 18.92 -7.20
C SER A 425 13.58 19.00 -6.43
N LEU A 426 13.34 20.11 -5.71
CA LEU A 426 12.08 20.37 -5.01
C LEU A 426 10.89 20.37 -5.98
N GLU A 427 11.05 20.97 -7.15
CA GLU A 427 10.00 21.01 -8.18
C GLU A 427 9.62 19.59 -8.65
N ARG A 428 10.63 18.80 -9.04
CA ARG A 428 10.44 17.42 -9.54
C ARG A 428 9.86 16.45 -8.52
N HIS A 429 10.15 16.65 -7.24
CA HIS A 429 9.79 15.67 -6.20
C HIS A 429 8.62 16.11 -5.30
N LEU A 430 8.29 17.41 -5.27
CA LEU A 430 7.19 17.94 -4.48
C LEU A 430 6.24 18.81 -5.31
N LEU A 431 6.70 19.93 -5.87
CA LEU A 431 5.80 20.97 -6.40
C LEU A 431 4.96 20.51 -7.59
N GLN A 432 5.46 19.58 -8.41
CA GLN A 432 4.69 18.98 -9.52
C GLN A 432 3.53 18.08 -9.05
N HIS A 433 3.50 17.71 -7.77
CA HIS A 433 2.55 16.77 -7.21
C HIS A 433 1.60 17.39 -6.18
N VAL A 434 1.85 18.62 -5.73
CA VAL A 434 1.03 19.32 -4.73
C VAL A 434 0.52 20.66 -5.26
N ARG A 435 -0.61 21.11 -4.73
CA ARG A 435 -1.22 22.41 -5.11
C ARG A 435 -0.81 23.50 -4.14
N VAL A 436 0.35 24.11 -4.39
CA VAL A 436 0.83 25.30 -3.67
C VAL A 436 0.63 26.53 -4.57
N PRO A 437 0.06 27.65 -4.07
CA PRO A 437 -0.02 28.88 -4.83
C PRO A 437 1.38 29.33 -5.27
N TYR A 438 1.54 29.74 -6.53
CA TYR A 438 2.86 30.14 -7.05
C TYR A 438 3.51 31.27 -6.23
N VAL A 439 2.69 32.21 -5.74
CA VAL A 439 3.13 33.31 -4.85
C VAL A 439 3.66 32.85 -3.49
N ASN A 440 3.42 31.59 -3.12
CA ASN A 440 3.91 30.99 -1.89
C ASN A 440 5.19 30.17 -2.10
N VAL A 441 5.74 30.12 -3.32
CA VAL A 441 6.99 29.41 -3.63
C VAL A 441 8.11 30.42 -3.83
N HIS A 442 9.14 30.34 -2.99
CA HIS A 442 10.22 31.33 -2.90
C HIS A 442 11.56 30.67 -3.25
N PRO A 443 11.92 30.58 -4.54
CA PRO A 443 13.25 30.13 -4.95
C PRO A 443 14.32 31.17 -4.59
N MET A 444 15.53 30.73 -4.27
CA MET A 444 16.66 31.65 -4.13
C MET A 444 17.02 32.27 -5.49
N PRO A 445 17.20 33.60 -5.57
CA PRO A 445 17.45 34.31 -6.82
C PRO A 445 18.90 34.14 -7.31
N VAL A 446 19.30 32.90 -7.59
CA VAL A 446 20.64 32.53 -8.07
C VAL A 446 20.82 32.72 -9.57
N HIS A 447 19.74 32.84 -10.34
CA HIS A 447 19.77 33.04 -11.79
C HIS A 447 18.92 34.25 -12.18
N ARG A 448 19.57 35.39 -12.44
CA ARG A 448 18.92 36.66 -12.81
C ARG A 448 19.67 37.28 -13.98
N ASN A 449 18.97 38.01 -14.85
CA ASN A 449 19.58 38.71 -15.99
C ASN A 449 20.48 37.79 -16.86
N GLN A 450 20.10 36.50 -17.00
CA GLN A 450 20.87 35.46 -17.70
C GLN A 450 22.27 35.19 -17.11
N ARG A 451 22.51 35.60 -15.88
CA ARG A 451 23.73 35.38 -15.11
C ARG A 451 23.42 34.60 -13.85
N VAL A 452 24.43 33.91 -13.34
CA VAL A 452 24.29 33.03 -12.18
C VAL A 452 25.12 33.59 -11.04
N CYS A 453 24.48 33.88 -9.90
CA CYS A 453 25.08 34.45 -8.69
C CYS A 453 26.01 35.66 -8.94
N ALA A 454 25.65 36.53 -9.89
CA ALA A 454 26.39 37.76 -10.09
C ALA A 454 26.11 38.73 -8.93
N GLU A 455 27.15 39.27 -8.31
CA GLU A 455 27.00 40.18 -7.16
C GLU A 455 26.17 41.43 -7.51
N GLU A 456 26.25 41.90 -8.75
CA GLU A 456 25.47 43.07 -9.20
C GLU A 456 23.97 42.81 -9.30
N ASP A 457 23.55 41.53 -9.31
CA ASP A 457 22.13 41.16 -9.31
C ASP A 457 21.50 41.22 -7.91
N LEU A 458 22.29 41.53 -6.87
CA LEU A 458 21.85 41.72 -5.47
C LEU A 458 20.95 40.59 -4.95
N GLY A 459 21.24 39.34 -5.36
CA GLY A 459 20.38 38.19 -5.08
C GLY A 459 20.19 37.94 -3.59
N THR A 460 21.26 38.04 -2.79
CA THR A 460 21.18 37.86 -1.34
C THR A 460 20.33 38.93 -0.67
N GLN A 461 20.45 40.20 -1.10
CA GLN A 461 19.67 41.31 -0.55
C GLN A 461 18.19 41.21 -0.92
N VAL A 462 17.87 40.82 -2.15
CA VAL A 462 16.47 40.64 -2.58
C VAL A 462 15.81 39.53 -1.76
N TYR A 463 16.45 38.37 -1.64
CA TYR A 463 15.88 37.26 -0.87
C TYR A 463 15.75 37.61 0.63
N ALA A 464 16.71 38.33 1.19
CA ALA A 464 16.63 38.84 2.56
C ALA A 464 15.49 39.84 2.77
N GLN A 465 15.21 40.70 1.78
CA GLN A 465 14.08 41.63 1.79
C GLN A 465 12.75 40.88 1.76
N ASP A 466 12.61 39.88 0.88
CA ASP A 466 11.40 39.06 0.78
C ASP A 466 11.12 38.31 2.09
N ILE A 467 12.16 37.72 2.70
CA ILE A 467 12.06 37.08 4.01
C ILE A 467 11.64 38.09 5.08
N SER A 468 12.23 39.28 5.11
CA SER A 468 11.90 40.32 6.11
C SER A 468 10.49 40.86 5.93
N ALA A 469 9.97 40.90 4.71
CA ALA A 469 8.64 41.38 4.38
C ALA A 469 7.54 40.34 4.66
N LEU A 470 7.80 39.07 4.36
CA LEU A 470 6.78 38.01 4.41
C LEU A 470 6.86 37.13 5.66
N VAL A 471 8.03 36.98 6.26
CA VAL A 471 8.23 36.13 7.45
C VAL A 471 8.32 37.03 8.68
N SER A 472 7.31 36.95 9.55
CA SER A 472 7.26 37.76 10.77
C SER A 472 8.53 37.58 11.62
N ASN A 473 9.21 38.69 11.93
CA ASN A 473 10.49 38.73 12.64
C ASN A 473 11.62 37.90 11.99
N SER A 474 11.49 37.57 10.70
CA SER A 474 12.36 36.61 10.00
C SER A 474 12.49 35.27 10.75
N SER A 475 11.41 34.83 11.40
CA SER A 475 11.33 33.59 12.16
C SER A 475 10.48 32.57 11.41
N PHE A 476 11.13 31.60 10.76
CA PHE A 476 10.44 30.50 10.09
C PHE A 476 9.73 29.60 11.12
N ASP A 477 8.60 29.03 10.73
CA ASP A 477 7.90 28.06 11.58
C ASP A 477 8.69 26.73 11.64
N LEU A 478 9.25 26.31 10.50
CA LEU A 478 10.10 25.12 10.43
C LEU A 478 11.22 25.29 9.40
N VAL A 479 12.45 24.94 9.79
CA VAL A 479 13.59 24.81 8.88
C VAL A 479 14.04 23.35 8.84
N LEU A 480 14.09 22.77 7.64
CA LEU A 480 14.62 21.44 7.41
C LEU A 480 16.06 21.53 6.91
N LEU A 481 16.97 20.87 7.61
CA LEU A 481 18.40 20.83 7.32
C LEU A 481 18.89 19.40 7.07
N GLY A 482 19.99 19.27 6.35
CA GLY A 482 20.77 18.04 6.22
C GLY A 482 22.13 18.13 6.91
N LEU A 483 22.81 16.98 7.02
CA LEU A 483 24.19 16.86 7.50
C LEU A 483 25.12 16.40 6.36
N GLY A 484 26.09 17.24 5.99
CA GLY A 484 27.17 16.89 5.07
C GLY A 484 28.16 15.87 5.67
N ASN A 485 28.92 15.16 4.81
CA ASN A 485 29.95 14.20 5.27
C ASN A 485 31.17 14.88 5.93
N ASP A 486 31.30 16.18 5.74
CA ASP A 486 32.27 17.10 6.33
C ASP A 486 31.65 17.97 7.44
N GLY A 487 30.41 17.65 7.89
CA GLY A 487 29.69 18.40 8.91
C GLY A 487 29.10 19.74 8.46
N HIS A 488 29.10 20.05 7.15
CA HIS A 488 28.39 21.21 6.61
C HIS A 488 26.86 21.07 6.78
N THR A 489 26.17 22.20 6.79
CA THR A 489 24.70 22.27 6.71
C THR A 489 24.29 23.57 6.03
N ALA A 490 23.12 23.61 5.37
CA ALA A 490 22.66 24.77 4.62
C ALA A 490 23.70 25.32 3.62
N SER A 491 24.55 24.48 3.02
CA SER A 491 25.70 24.94 2.21
C SER A 491 26.69 25.87 2.94
N ILE A 492 26.74 25.88 4.28
CA ILE A 492 27.81 26.50 5.08
C ILE A 492 28.84 25.42 5.40
N PHE A 493 30.05 25.54 4.85
CA PHE A 493 31.12 24.53 4.90
C PHE A 493 32.16 24.82 5.98
N PRO A 494 32.93 23.81 6.44
CA PRO A 494 34.05 24.02 7.36
C PRO A 494 35.01 25.12 6.85
N GLY A 495 35.34 26.07 7.73
CA GLY A 495 36.20 27.22 7.39
C GLY A 495 35.53 28.34 6.60
N SER A 496 34.20 28.29 6.40
CA SER A 496 33.47 29.39 5.75
C SER A 496 33.65 30.70 6.53
N GLN A 497 33.99 31.76 5.80
CA GLN A 497 34.13 33.11 6.39
C GLN A 497 32.77 33.76 6.66
N ASN A 498 31.77 33.45 5.85
CA ASN A 498 30.43 34.05 5.89
C ASN A 498 29.38 33.04 6.36
N GLY A 499 28.29 33.53 6.96
CA GLY A 499 27.11 32.74 7.32
C GLY A 499 27.16 32.09 8.70
N ILE A 500 28.34 31.90 9.31
CA ILE A 500 28.44 31.36 10.68
C ILE A 500 28.08 32.42 11.73
N THR A 501 28.58 33.64 11.53
CA THR A 501 28.32 34.82 12.37
C THR A 501 28.02 36.03 11.48
N GLY A 502 27.49 37.11 12.05
CA GLY A 502 27.13 38.33 11.33
C GLY A 502 25.63 38.63 11.33
N GLU A 503 25.26 39.76 10.72
CA GLU A 503 23.87 40.24 10.67
C GLU A 503 23.17 39.92 9.34
N GLU A 504 23.93 39.50 8.32
CA GLU A 504 23.41 39.16 7.00
C GLU A 504 22.49 37.94 7.10
N LEU A 505 21.26 38.07 6.59
CA LEU A 505 20.26 37.00 6.61
C LEU A 505 20.56 35.91 5.56
N VAL A 506 21.11 36.32 4.43
CA VAL A 506 21.41 35.46 3.27
C VAL A 506 22.83 35.79 2.82
N VAL A 507 23.65 34.77 2.58
CA VAL A 507 25.06 34.92 2.24
C VAL A 507 25.42 34.11 1.00
N PHE A 508 26.50 34.51 0.33
CA PHE A 508 27.20 33.60 -0.56
C PHE A 508 28.17 32.73 0.23
N SER A 509 28.22 31.44 -0.13
CA SER A 509 29.16 30.48 0.42
C SER A 509 29.85 29.70 -0.70
N ARG A 510 30.96 29.05 -0.36
CA ARG A 510 31.79 28.32 -1.33
C ARG A 510 31.97 26.88 -0.91
N SER A 511 31.45 25.97 -1.71
CA SER A 511 31.61 24.53 -1.58
C SER A 511 33.02 24.10 -2.01
N PRO A 512 33.66 23.14 -1.30
CA PRO A 512 34.90 22.54 -1.76
C PRO A 512 34.72 21.67 -3.01
N ILE A 513 33.47 21.26 -3.30
CA ILE A 513 33.10 20.41 -4.45
C ILE A 513 32.26 21.23 -5.43
N LYS A 514 32.46 21.03 -6.73
CA LYS A 514 31.67 21.70 -7.79
C LYS A 514 30.18 21.34 -7.74
N PRO A 515 29.28 22.24 -8.17
CA PRO A 515 29.53 23.67 -8.45
C PRO A 515 30.03 24.38 -7.19
N HIS A 516 30.94 25.35 -7.27
CA HIS A 516 31.54 25.92 -6.04
C HIS A 516 30.62 26.91 -5.35
N ASP A 517 30.05 27.84 -6.11
CA ASP A 517 29.32 28.96 -5.52
C ASP A 517 27.89 28.54 -5.10
N ARG A 518 27.47 29.03 -3.94
CA ARG A 518 26.21 28.72 -3.28
C ARG A 518 25.61 29.99 -2.73
N MET A 519 24.28 30.08 -2.76
CA MET A 519 23.54 31.01 -1.93
C MET A 519 22.94 30.24 -0.75
N SER A 520 22.95 30.82 0.44
CA SER A 520 22.60 30.14 1.68
C SER A 520 21.95 31.08 2.69
N LEU A 521 21.00 30.58 3.48
CA LEU A 521 20.56 31.24 4.69
C LEU A 521 21.68 31.18 5.75
N SER A 522 21.92 32.30 6.42
CA SER A 522 22.93 32.34 7.49
C SER A 522 22.46 31.56 8.73
N LEU A 523 23.42 31.03 9.51
CA LEU A 523 23.13 30.34 10.77
C LEU A 523 22.37 31.26 11.76
N PRO A 524 22.69 32.56 11.90
CA PRO A 524 21.89 33.49 12.70
C PRO A 524 20.42 33.57 12.28
N LEU A 525 20.10 33.55 10.98
CA LEU A 525 18.72 33.52 10.51
C LEU A 525 18.05 32.17 10.81
N ILE A 526 18.72 31.06 10.51
CA ILE A 526 18.18 29.71 10.78
C ILE A 526 17.85 29.53 12.27
N ASN A 527 18.69 30.08 13.16
CA ASN A 527 18.49 30.02 14.60
C ASN A 527 17.34 30.90 15.14
N LYS A 528 16.71 31.74 14.30
CA LYS A 528 15.46 32.43 14.65
C LYS A 528 14.23 31.54 14.47
N ALA A 529 14.34 30.38 13.83
CA ALA A 529 13.20 29.52 13.56
C ALA A 529 12.57 28.94 14.83
N ARG A 530 11.25 28.75 14.81
CA ARG A 530 10.50 28.10 15.91
C ARG A 530 10.87 26.63 16.05
N LYS A 531 11.11 25.95 14.91
CA LYS A 531 11.59 24.57 14.88
C LYS A 531 12.67 24.39 13.81
N VAL A 532 13.72 23.68 14.17
CA VAL A 532 14.75 23.23 13.22
C VAL A 532 14.80 21.70 13.28
N ALA A 533 14.57 21.06 12.14
CA ALA A 533 14.66 19.62 11.98
C ALA A 533 15.92 19.28 11.17
N VAL A 534 16.78 18.42 11.71
CA VAL A 534 17.98 17.93 11.00
C VAL A 534 17.75 16.48 10.60
N LEU A 535 17.69 16.20 9.30
CA LEU A 535 17.50 14.86 8.75
C LEU A 535 18.84 14.24 8.34
N VAL A 536 19.14 13.07 8.88
CA VAL A 536 20.37 12.31 8.61
C VAL A 536 20.00 10.87 8.27
N LEU A 537 20.29 10.46 7.03
CA LEU A 537 19.89 9.16 6.47
C LEU A 537 21.07 8.42 5.84
N GLY A 538 21.07 7.10 6.01
CA GLY A 538 21.90 6.13 5.32
C GLY A 538 23.28 5.91 5.91
N LYS A 539 23.81 4.71 5.69
CA LYS A 539 25.13 4.23 6.20
C LYS A 539 26.30 5.19 5.90
N GLY A 540 26.24 5.90 4.77
CA GLY A 540 27.27 6.89 4.40
C GLY A 540 27.40 8.07 5.37
N LYS A 541 26.43 8.27 6.26
CA LYS A 541 26.44 9.32 7.31
C LYS A 541 26.95 8.83 8.66
N HIS A 542 27.16 7.53 8.84
CA HIS A 542 27.52 6.95 10.13
C HIS A 542 28.83 7.53 10.71
N ASP A 543 29.87 7.61 9.88
CA ASP A 543 31.19 8.06 10.35
C ASP A 543 31.16 9.53 10.78
N ILE A 544 30.49 10.41 10.03
CA ILE A 544 30.38 11.82 10.41
C ILE A 544 29.48 12.02 11.64
N ALA A 545 28.36 11.30 11.75
CA ALA A 545 27.47 11.38 12.90
C ALA A 545 28.19 10.93 14.19
N THR A 546 28.98 9.86 14.11
CA THR A 546 29.81 9.38 15.20
C THR A 546 30.90 10.39 15.58
N LEU A 547 31.57 10.97 14.58
CA LEU A 547 32.63 11.96 14.79
C LEU A 547 32.10 13.19 15.51
N ILE A 548 31.00 13.79 15.04
CA ILE A 548 30.43 14.99 15.66
C ILE A 548 29.84 14.69 17.04
N SER A 549 29.34 13.48 17.30
CA SER A 549 28.81 13.11 18.63
C SER A 549 29.87 13.17 19.75
N ARG A 550 31.16 13.09 19.39
CA ARG A 550 32.31 13.07 20.31
C ARG A 550 33.20 14.31 20.20
N ALA A 551 33.00 15.13 19.16
CA ALA A 551 33.82 16.31 18.91
C ALA A 551 33.43 17.46 19.82
N GLU A 552 34.41 18.32 20.15
CA GLU A 552 34.13 19.59 20.80
C GLU A 552 33.33 20.52 19.88
N SER A 553 32.36 21.24 20.46
CA SER A 553 31.49 22.18 19.75
C SER A 553 32.29 23.33 19.14
N ASN A 554 32.64 23.22 17.86
CA ASN A 554 33.31 24.25 17.08
C ASN A 554 32.60 24.49 15.74
N PRO A 555 31.75 25.52 15.62
CA PRO A 555 31.02 25.83 14.38
C PRO A 555 31.92 26.16 13.17
N ASN A 556 33.13 26.67 13.38
CA ASN A 556 34.07 26.94 12.29
C ASN A 556 34.62 25.64 11.68
N LYS A 557 34.76 24.58 12.49
CA LYS A 557 35.19 23.25 12.04
C LYS A 557 34.02 22.40 11.56
N TRP A 558 32.89 22.47 12.27
CA TRP A 558 31.68 21.70 11.99
C TRP A 558 30.47 22.64 12.03
N PRO A 559 30.08 23.23 10.89
CA PRO A 559 29.01 24.24 10.82
C PRO A 559 27.68 23.81 11.44
N ILE A 560 27.37 22.51 11.43
CA ILE A 560 26.18 21.98 12.10
C ILE A 560 26.12 22.30 13.61
N PHE A 561 27.26 22.48 14.29
CA PHE A 561 27.29 22.93 15.68
C PHE A 561 26.85 24.39 15.89
N GLY A 562 26.79 25.18 14.82
CA GLY A 562 26.24 26.53 14.85
C GLY A 562 24.71 26.57 14.87
N ILE A 563 24.02 25.43 14.67
CA ILE A 563 22.56 25.33 14.78
C ILE A 563 22.16 25.23 16.25
N LYS A 564 21.75 26.37 16.80
CA LYS A 564 21.30 26.55 18.19
C LYS A 564 20.13 27.54 18.20
N PRO A 565 18.90 27.09 17.87
CA PRO A 565 17.73 27.95 17.86
C PRO A 565 17.55 28.65 19.22
N ALA A 566 17.46 29.98 19.22
CA ALA A 566 17.50 30.75 20.47
C ALA A 566 16.22 30.61 21.31
N SER A 567 15.07 30.59 20.63
CA SER A 567 13.73 30.44 21.24
C SER A 567 12.95 29.26 20.65
N GLY A 568 13.59 28.46 19.81
CA GLY A 568 12.98 27.36 19.07
C GLY A 568 13.47 25.99 19.52
N GLN A 569 12.91 24.94 18.93
CA GLN A 569 13.31 23.55 19.20
C GLN A 569 14.20 23.02 18.08
N LEU A 570 15.36 22.46 18.44
CA LEU A 570 16.16 21.62 17.54
C LEU A 570 15.80 20.14 17.74
N VAL A 571 15.44 19.46 16.65
CA VAL A 571 15.14 18.02 16.65
C VAL A 571 15.97 17.31 15.59
N TRP A 572 16.61 16.22 16.00
CA TRP A 572 17.39 15.35 15.12
C TRP A 572 16.56 14.17 14.68
N TYR A 573 16.50 13.92 13.38
CA TYR A 573 15.90 12.74 12.78
C TYR A 573 17.04 11.93 12.18
N ILE A 574 17.44 10.84 12.85
CA ILE A 574 18.60 10.03 12.46
C ILE A 574 18.19 8.57 12.30
N ASP A 575 18.45 7.99 11.13
CA ASP A 575 18.07 6.60 10.90
C ASP A 575 19.01 5.59 11.59
N TYR A 576 18.54 4.36 11.74
CA TYR A 576 19.32 3.29 12.35
C TYR A 576 20.58 2.94 11.55
N GLU A 577 20.56 3.07 10.23
CA GLU A 577 21.75 2.87 9.39
C GLU A 577 22.83 3.93 9.64
N THR A 578 22.44 5.13 10.06
CA THR A 578 23.38 6.17 10.50
C THR A 578 23.87 5.91 11.91
N LEU A 579 23.01 5.46 12.84
CA LEU A 579 23.39 5.27 14.24
C LEU A 579 24.19 3.98 14.50
N PHE A 580 23.84 2.90 13.80
CA PHE A 580 24.36 1.56 14.03
C PHE A 580 24.99 1.03 12.74
N ARG A 581 26.17 0.41 12.85
CA ARG A 581 26.88 -0.20 11.72
C ARG A 581 26.27 -1.51 11.29
#